data_AF-A0A9D3QEF9-F1
#
_entry.id   AF-A0A9D3QEF9-F1
#
_cell.length_a   1.000
_cell.length_b   1.000
_cell.length_c   1.000
_cell.angle_alpha   90.00
_cell.angle_beta   90.00
_cell.angle_gamma   90.00
#
_symmetry.space_group_name_H-M   'P 1'
#
loop_
_entity.id
_entity.type
_entity.pdbx_description
1 polymer ?
#
loop_
_entity_poly.entity_id
_entity_poly.type
_entity_poly.pdbx_seq_one_letter_code
_entity_poly.pdbx_strand_id
1 'polypeptide(L)'
;MSNSVISVISRFLEEYRSTTPNKLKVVDAYLLYIMLTGALQFLYCLLVGTFPFNSFLSGFISCVGAFILGVCLRIQINPQNKGEFLFVPPLLHLPPDHINELKF
;
A
#
# COMPACT_ATOMS: atom_id res chain seq x y z
N MET A 1 26.79 -16.21 -22.27
CA MET A 1 25.56 -15.39 -22.07
C MET A 1 24.79 -15.96 -20.89
N SER A 2 25.18 -15.62 -19.66
CA SER A 2 24.35 -15.93 -18.49
C SER A 2 23.28 -14.85 -18.43
N ASN A 3 22.05 -15.20 -18.83
CA ASN A 3 20.85 -14.42 -18.55
C ASN A 3 20.69 -14.34 -17.03
N SER A 4 21.45 -13.45 -16.43
CA SER A 4 21.66 -13.44 -14.98
C SER A 4 20.50 -12.66 -14.41
N VAL A 5 19.47 -13.34 -13.94
CA VAL A 5 18.38 -12.79 -13.11
C VAL A 5 18.89 -11.79 -12.06
N ILE A 6 20.11 -12.01 -11.57
CA ILE A 6 20.86 -11.09 -10.70
C ILE A 6 21.03 -9.69 -11.33
N SER A 7 21.44 -9.59 -12.59
CA SER A 7 21.58 -8.31 -13.31
C SER A 7 20.24 -7.58 -13.45
N VAL A 8 19.17 -8.33 -13.74
CA VAL A 8 17.81 -7.76 -13.82
C VAL A 8 17.38 -7.22 -12.46
N ILE A 9 17.57 -7.98 -11.38
CA ILE A 9 17.28 -7.56 -10.01
C ILE A 9 18.09 -6.32 -9.64
N SER A 10 19.39 -6.28 -9.92
CA SER A 10 20.26 -5.13 -9.65
C SER A 10 19.76 -3.86 -10.34
N ARG A 11 19.38 -3.97 -11.62
CA ARG A 11 18.85 -2.85 -12.41
C ARG A 11 17.53 -2.35 -11.84
N PHE A 12 16.60 -3.25 -11.51
CA PHE A 12 15.33 -2.89 -10.87
C PHE A 12 15.53 -2.19 -9.51
N LEU A 13 16.49 -2.67 -8.72
CA LEU A 13 16.76 -2.12 -7.39
C LEU A 13 17.38 -0.71 -7.47
N GLU A 14 18.27 -0.49 -8.43
CA GLU A 14 18.89 0.81 -8.69
C GLU A 14 17.87 1.84 -9.23
N GLU A 15 17.05 1.43 -10.20
CA GLU A 15 15.94 2.24 -10.74
C GLU A 15 14.93 2.60 -9.64
N TYR A 16 14.54 1.62 -8.81
CA TYR A 16 13.62 1.82 -7.70
C TYR A 16 14.19 2.81 -6.66
N ARG A 17 15.49 2.72 -6.36
CA ARG A 17 16.15 3.61 -5.40
C ARG A 17 16.27 5.03 -5.92
N SER A 18 16.46 5.22 -7.23
CA SER A 18 16.57 6.54 -7.88
C SER A 18 15.21 7.24 -8.02
N THR A 19 14.20 6.51 -8.47
CA THR A 19 12.90 7.07 -8.86
C THR A 19 11.95 7.27 -7.67
N THR A 20 12.10 6.49 -6.60
CA THR A 20 11.14 6.50 -5.48
C THR A 20 11.49 7.55 -4.40
N PRO A 21 10.57 8.48 -4.07
CA PRO A 21 10.78 9.46 -3.01
C PRO A 21 10.88 8.82 -1.61
N ASN A 22 11.67 9.43 -0.71
CA ASN A 22 11.98 8.87 0.62
C ASN A 22 10.74 8.49 1.46
N LYS A 23 9.63 9.23 1.34
CA LYS A 23 8.38 8.92 2.04
C LYS A 23 7.78 7.57 1.61
N LEU A 24 7.85 7.24 0.32
CA LEU A 24 7.38 5.95 -0.20
C LEU A 24 8.30 4.80 0.23
N LYS A 25 9.61 5.06 0.35
CA LYS A 25 10.57 4.05 0.86
C LYS A 25 10.28 3.65 2.30
N VAL A 26 9.85 4.60 3.16
CA VAL A 26 9.45 4.31 4.54
C VAL A 26 8.20 3.44 4.58
N VAL A 27 7.21 3.73 3.72
CA VAL A 27 5.99 2.91 3.61
C VAL A 27 6.32 1.50 3.11
N ASP A 28 7.20 1.36 2.13
CA ASP A 28 7.63 0.04 1.65
C ASP A 28 8.43 -0.73 2.70
N ALA A 29 9.30 -0.08 3.47
CA ALA A 29 10.00 -0.71 4.59
C ALA A 29 9.01 -1.20 5.68
N TYR A 30 7.98 -0.40 5.98
CA TYR A 30 6.91 -0.78 6.90
C TYR A 30 6.09 -1.98 6.37
N LEU A 31 5.72 -2.00 5.09
CA LEU A 31 5.03 -3.12 4.47
C LEU A 31 5.85 -4.41 4.53
N LEU A 32 7.16 -4.31 4.28
CA LEU A 32 8.08 -5.44 4.36
C LEU A 32 8.19 -5.98 5.80
N TYR A 33 8.26 -5.08 6.79
CA TYR A 33 8.24 -5.44 8.20
C TYR A 33 6.97 -6.20 8.62
N ILE A 34 5.79 -5.73 8.21
CA ILE A 34 4.53 -6.41 8.50
C ILE A 34 4.47 -7.79 7.84
N MET A 35 4.90 -7.89 6.57
CA MET A 35 4.94 -9.15 5.84
C MET A 35 5.84 -10.18 6.53
N LEU A 36 7.03 -9.76 6.95
CA LEU A 36 7.95 -10.62 7.73
C LEU A 36 7.33 -11.02 9.07
N THR A 37 6.69 -10.10 9.78
CA THR A 37 6.04 -10.38 11.06
C THR A 37 4.93 -11.42 10.89
N GLY A 38 4.07 -11.28 9.88
CA GLY A 38 3.02 -12.26 9.56
C GLY A 38 3.58 -13.64 9.18
N ALA A 39 4.68 -13.67 8.42
CA ALA A 39 5.37 -14.92 8.06
C ALA A 39 6.00 -15.60 9.28
N LEU A 40 6.64 -14.84 10.18
CA LEU A 40 7.18 -15.35 11.43
C LEU A 40 6.07 -15.87 12.35
N GLN A 41 4.95 -15.16 12.45
CA GLN A 41 3.78 -15.60 13.20
C GLN A 41 3.28 -16.96 12.67
N PHE A 42 3.17 -17.08 11.34
CA PHE A 42 2.73 -18.30 10.67
C PHE A 42 3.71 -19.45 10.91
N LEU A 43 5.01 -19.21 10.77
CA LEU A 43 6.05 -20.20 11.03
C LEU A 43 6.05 -20.66 12.50
N TYR A 44 5.88 -19.74 13.45
CA TYR A 44 5.78 -20.07 14.87
C TYR A 44 4.57 -20.97 15.15
N CYS A 45 3.42 -20.67 14.54
CA CYS A 45 2.22 -21.49 14.65
C CYS A 45 2.42 -22.91 14.08
N LEU A 46 3.17 -23.05 12.99
CA LEU A 46 3.51 -24.36 12.42
C LEU A 46 4.47 -25.17 13.31
N LEU A 47 5.42 -24.52 13.98
CA LEU A 47 6.45 -25.19 14.79
C LEU A 47 5.97 -25.54 16.21
N VAL A 48 5.26 -24.64 16.87
CA VAL A 48 4.86 -24.76 18.29
C VAL A 48 3.40 -25.23 18.45
N GLY A 49 2.58 -25.08 17.40
CA GLY A 49 1.17 -25.44 17.39
C GLY A 49 0.22 -24.25 17.57
N THR A 50 -1.08 -24.53 17.47
CA THR A 50 -2.16 -23.53 17.33
C THR A 50 -2.81 -23.10 18.66
N PHE A 51 -2.18 -23.35 19.81
CA PHE A 51 -2.77 -23.05 21.12
C PHE A 51 -2.17 -21.75 21.68
N PRO A 52 -2.91 -20.62 21.84
CA PRO A 52 -4.32 -20.37 21.56
C PRO A 52 -4.63 -19.82 20.15
N PHE A 53 -5.58 -20.45 19.44
CA PHE A 53 -5.85 -20.19 18.02
C PHE A 53 -6.39 -18.78 17.76
N ASN A 54 -7.25 -18.27 18.63
CA ASN A 54 -7.87 -16.96 18.48
C ASN A 54 -6.85 -15.81 18.56
N SER A 55 -5.82 -15.94 19.41
CA SER A 55 -4.77 -14.92 19.54
C SER A 55 -3.83 -14.95 18.33
N PHE A 56 -3.51 -16.14 17.81
CA PHE A 56 -2.75 -16.27 16.57
C PHE A 56 -3.53 -15.67 15.39
N LEU A 57 -4.79 -16.04 15.23
CA LEU A 57 -5.65 -15.55 14.15
C LEU A 57 -5.81 -14.03 14.23
N SER A 58 -6.07 -13.47 15.42
CA SER A 58 -6.16 -12.03 15.61
C SER A 58 -4.86 -11.30 15.24
N GLY A 59 -3.70 -11.82 15.68
CA GLY A 59 -2.41 -11.24 15.34
C GLY A 59 -2.10 -11.32 13.84
N PHE A 60 -2.40 -12.45 13.21
CA PHE A 60 -2.19 -12.65 11.77
C PHE A 60 -3.10 -11.75 10.93
N ILE A 61 -4.40 -11.70 11.22
CA ILE A 61 -5.36 -10.84 10.51
C ILE A 61 -5.05 -9.36 10.73
N SER A 62 -4.56 -8.97 11.91
CA SER A 62 -4.08 -7.60 12.15
C SER A 62 -2.91 -7.23 11.24
N CYS A 63 -1.95 -8.14 11.06
CA CYS A 63 -0.84 -7.93 10.12
C CYS A 63 -1.37 -7.79 8.67
N VAL A 64 -2.27 -8.67 8.23
CA VAL A 64 -2.87 -8.59 6.88
C VAL A 64 -3.63 -7.27 6.69
N GLY A 65 -4.43 -6.85 7.68
CA GLY A 65 -5.15 -5.57 7.63
C GLY A 65 -4.22 -4.37 7.54
N ALA A 66 -3.17 -4.33 8.36
CA ALA A 66 -2.16 -3.27 8.32
C ALA A 66 -1.41 -3.23 6.98
N PHE A 67 -1.15 -4.38 6.37
CA PHE A 67 -0.54 -4.47 5.05
C PHE A 67 -1.45 -3.88 3.96
N ILE A 68 -2.73 -4.27 3.94
CA ILE A 68 -3.71 -3.73 2.98
C ILE A 68 -3.81 -2.20 3.12
N LEU A 69 -3.94 -1.69 4.34
CA LEU A 69 -3.99 -0.24 4.59
C LEU A 69 -2.72 0.47 4.12
N GLY A 70 -1.54 -0.12 4.35
CA GLY A 70 -0.27 0.44 3.88
C GLY A 70 -0.16 0.48 2.35
N VAL A 71 -0.68 -0.53 1.65
CA VAL A 71 -0.74 -0.55 0.18
C VAL A 71 -1.72 0.51 -0.33
N CYS A 72 -2.89 0.63 0.28
CA CYS A 72 -3.85 1.69 -0.06
C CYS A 72 -3.25 3.08 0.15
N LEU A 73 -2.53 3.29 1.26
CA LEU A 73 -1.83 4.54 1.52
C LEU A 73 -0.77 4.79 0.45
N ARG A 74 0.04 3.78 0.09
CA ARG A 74 1.06 3.89 -0.97
C ARG A 74 0.47 4.37 -2.29
N ILE A 75 -0.68 3.84 -2.68
CA ILE A 75 -1.38 4.23 -3.91
C ILE A 75 -1.85 5.69 -3.83
N GLN A 76 -2.43 6.11 -2.70
CA GLN A 76 -2.93 7.48 -2.50
C GLN A 76 -1.82 8.52 -2.42
N ILE A 77 -0.67 8.20 -1.80
CA ILE A 77 0.46 9.13 -1.65
C ILE A 77 1.33 9.20 -2.91
N ASN A 78 1.16 8.27 -3.87
CA ASN A 78 1.92 8.28 -5.10
C ASN A 78 1.55 9.56 -5.89
N PRO A 79 2.51 10.48 -6.14
CA PRO A 79 2.23 11.72 -6.86
C PRO A 79 1.66 11.52 -8.27
N GLN A 80 1.89 10.36 -8.89
CA GLN A 80 1.32 10.00 -10.19
C GLN A 80 -0.19 9.75 -10.13
N ASN A 81 -0.73 9.37 -8.95
CA ASN A 81 -2.16 9.12 -8.76
C ASN A 81 -2.93 10.36 -8.27
N LYS A 82 -2.27 11.52 -8.19
CA LYS A 82 -2.90 12.78 -7.74
C LYS A 82 -4.08 13.21 -8.62
N GLY A 83 -4.11 12.83 -9.89
CA GLY A 83 -5.22 13.13 -10.81
C GLY A 83 -6.52 12.36 -10.51
N GLU A 84 -6.41 11.18 -9.91
CA GLU A 84 -7.56 10.32 -9.56
C GLU A 84 -8.11 10.62 -8.15
N PHE A 85 -7.23 11.06 -7.24
CA PHE A 85 -7.58 11.44 -5.87
C PHE A 85 -7.68 12.96 -5.66
N LEU A 86 -7.59 13.74 -6.74
CA LEU A 86 -8.03 15.14 -6.76
C LEU A 86 -9.55 15.10 -6.56
N PHE A 87 -9.92 15.08 -5.28
CA PHE A 87 -11.01 15.86 -4.70
C PHE A 87 -12.09 16.13 -5.72
N VAL A 88 -13.18 15.36 -5.67
CA VAL A 88 -14.50 15.83 -6.08
C VAL A 88 -14.60 17.28 -5.63
N PRO A 89 -14.47 18.27 -6.53
CA PRO A 89 -14.77 19.62 -6.14
C PRO A 89 -16.28 19.62 -5.88
N PRO A 90 -16.72 20.16 -4.73
CA PRO A 90 -18.14 20.32 -4.45
C PRO A 90 -18.75 21.17 -5.57
N LEU A 91 -20.07 21.11 -5.73
CA LEU A 91 -20.93 21.90 -6.61
C LEU A 91 -20.65 23.43 -6.64
N LEU A 92 -19.44 23.85 -6.98
CA LEU A 92 -18.86 25.20 -6.89
C LEU A 92 -18.04 25.52 -8.15
N HIS A 93 -18.33 24.82 -9.24
CA HIS A 93 -17.96 25.22 -10.59
C HIS A 93 -19.19 25.35 -11.50
N LEU A 94 -20.39 25.51 -10.90
CA LEU A 94 -21.53 25.98 -11.67
C LEU A 94 -21.35 27.49 -11.87
N PRO A 95 -21.24 28.00 -13.11
CA PRO A 95 -21.42 29.41 -13.36
C PRO A 95 -22.80 29.85 -12.83
N PRO A 96 -22.96 31.11 -12.37
CA PRO A 96 -24.25 31.61 -11.85
C PRO A 96 -25.41 31.51 -12.86
N ASP A 97 -25.12 31.18 -14.12
CA ASP A 97 -26.11 31.04 -15.20
C ASP A 97 -26.96 29.77 -15.14
N HIS A 98 -26.60 28.76 -14.34
CA HIS A 98 -27.31 27.46 -14.32
C HIS A 98 -28.06 27.16 -13.00
N ILE A 99 -28.15 28.12 -12.08
CA ILE A 99 -28.96 28.03 -10.85
C ILE A 99 -30.47 28.11 -11.13
N ASN A 100 -30.90 28.68 -12.27
CA ASN A 100 -32.31 28.82 -12.60
C ASN A 100 -32.94 27.57 -13.26
N GLU A 101 -32.16 26.55 -13.64
CA GLU A 101 -32.68 25.28 -14.18
C GLU A 101 -32.90 24.20 -13.10
N LEU A 102 -32.44 24.42 -11.87
CA LEU A 102 -32.60 23.47 -10.75
C LEU A 102 -33.70 23.87 -9.76
N LYS A 103 -34.54 24.86 -10.11
CA LYS A 103 -35.86 25.07 -9.50
C LYS A 103 -36.94 24.60 -10.48
N PHE A 104 -37.15 23.29 -10.51
CA PHE A 104 -38.44 22.70 -10.82
C PHE A 104 -38.95 21.96 -9.58
#